data_AF-A0AA41JNC7-F1
#
_entry.id   AF-A0AA41JNC7-F1
#
_cell.length_a   1.000
_cell.length_b   1.000
_cell.length_c   1.000
_cell.angle_alpha   90.00
_cell.angle_beta   90.00
_cell.angle_gamma   90.00
#
_symmetry.space_group_name_H-M   'P 1'
#
loop_
_entity.id
_entity.type
_entity.pdbx_description
1 polymer ?
#
loop_
_entity_poly.entity_id
_entity_poly.type
_entity_poly.pdbx_seq_one_letter_code
_entity_poly.pdbx_strand_id
1 'polypeptide(L)'
;MSAALFPVNFRVATPAIGAPVLALSLLINTPAKKVSGLARITQTTWPPLEFSAQVWGQFSPIVLTPSGKTQLVLSLQGNPSGPTSGLAETFRLQGIVEADWKSGVASYRFFEGERWHEVEHAIMTVAGALQPFEPRHPVTPLYGVGLQQARQSGDLGRMKALARQAEQQLADAGRIEEALAGLNAEIARLEAAR
;
A
#
# COMPACT_ATOMS: atom_id res chain seq x y z
N MET A 1 -12.87 -4.19 -29.58
CA MET A 1 -11.89 -3.25 -29.00
C MET A 1 -11.35 -3.89 -27.74
N SER A 2 -10.07 -4.29 -27.71
CA SER A 2 -9.53 -5.12 -26.63
C SER A 2 -9.40 -4.33 -25.33
N ALA A 3 -10.11 -4.77 -24.29
CA ALA A 3 -9.89 -4.32 -22.92
C ALA A 3 -8.55 -4.89 -22.43
N ALA A 4 -7.45 -4.20 -22.67
CA ALA A 4 -6.15 -4.66 -22.20
C ALA A 4 -6.02 -4.33 -20.69
N LEU A 5 -6.32 -5.33 -19.88
CA LEU A 5 -6.05 -5.41 -18.46
C LEU A 5 -4.89 -6.40 -18.28
N PHE A 6 -3.77 -5.96 -17.72
CA PHE A 6 -2.61 -6.84 -17.56
C PHE A 6 -1.82 -6.51 -16.29
N PRO A 7 -1.21 -7.53 -15.67
CA PRO A 7 -0.33 -7.33 -14.53
C PRO A 7 1.09 -6.93 -14.97
N VAL A 8 1.76 -6.11 -14.15
CA VAL A 8 3.17 -5.77 -14.30
C VAL A 8 3.81 -5.74 -12.92
N ASN A 9 4.96 -6.39 -12.78
CA ASN A 9 5.76 -6.29 -11.57
C ASN A 9 7.01 -5.46 -11.84
N PHE A 10 7.27 -4.49 -10.97
CA PHE A 10 8.50 -3.72 -11.03
C PHE A 10 9.33 -3.90 -9.77
N ARG A 11 10.64 -4.02 -9.96
CA ARG A 11 11.64 -3.76 -8.95
C ARG A 11 12.17 -2.35 -9.16
N VAL A 12 12.02 -1.51 -8.14
CA VAL A 12 12.48 -0.12 -8.09
C VAL A 12 13.55 -0.02 -7.02
N ALA A 13 14.79 0.27 -7.43
CA ALA A 13 15.91 0.35 -6.49
C ALA A 13 17.01 1.29 -6.99
N THR A 14 17.77 1.86 -6.07
CA THR A 14 19.03 2.52 -6.38
C THR A 14 20.16 1.49 -6.40
N PRO A 15 21.29 1.76 -7.07
CA PRO A 15 22.44 0.85 -7.09
C PRO A 15 23.24 0.82 -5.78
N ALA A 16 22.77 1.48 -4.72
CA ALA A 16 23.45 1.54 -3.43
C ALA A 16 23.23 0.26 -2.61
N ILE A 17 24.31 -0.27 -2.02
CA ILE A 17 24.26 -1.44 -1.15
C ILE A 17 23.47 -1.09 0.12
N GLY A 18 22.50 -1.92 0.46
CA GLY A 18 21.65 -1.70 1.64
C GLY A 18 20.55 -0.66 1.44
N ALA A 19 20.39 -0.09 0.24
CA ALA A 19 19.28 0.81 -0.02
C ALA A 19 17.93 0.05 0.00
N PRO A 20 16.83 0.74 0.35
CA PRO A 20 15.49 0.19 0.23
C PRO A 20 15.21 -0.31 -1.19
N VAL A 21 14.59 -1.48 -1.29
CA VAL A 21 14.08 -2.04 -2.55
C VAL A 21 12.57 -1.99 -2.52
N LEU A 22 11.99 -1.29 -3.48
CA LEU A 22 10.55 -1.25 -3.70
C LEU A 22 10.17 -2.32 -4.75
N ALA A 23 9.31 -3.25 -4.33
CA ALA A 23 8.60 -4.17 -5.21
C ALA A 23 7.18 -3.64 -5.45
N LEU A 24 6.82 -3.43 -6.70
CA LEU A 24 5.48 -3.03 -7.13
C LEU A 24 4.83 -4.20 -7.86
N SER A 25 3.64 -4.59 -7.44
CA SER A 25 2.79 -5.53 -8.15
C SER A 25 1.56 -4.78 -8.62
N LEU A 26 1.51 -4.42 -9.91
CA LEU A 26 0.53 -3.51 -10.47
C LEU A 26 -0.41 -4.25 -11.44
N LEU A 27 -1.65 -3.79 -11.49
CA LEU A 27 -2.65 -4.14 -12.47
C LEU A 27 -2.96 -2.90 -13.30
N ILE A 28 -2.69 -2.97 -14.60
CA ILE A 28 -2.83 -1.85 -15.52
C ILE A 28 -4.16 -1.98 -16.26
N ASN A 29 -5.06 -1.03 -16.03
CA ASN A 29 -6.31 -0.92 -16.77
C ASN A 29 -6.15 0.16 -17.85
N THR A 30 -5.80 -0.26 -19.06
CA THR A 30 -5.50 0.68 -20.14
C THR A 30 -6.71 1.48 -20.63
N PRO A 31 -7.93 0.91 -20.80
CA PRO A 31 -9.09 1.71 -21.17
C PRO A 31 -9.41 2.80 -20.14
N ALA A 32 -9.27 2.50 -18.85
CA ALA A 32 -9.56 3.46 -17.78
C ALA A 32 -8.40 4.38 -17.44
N LYS A 33 -7.19 4.17 -17.99
CA LYS A 33 -5.94 4.84 -17.60
C LYS A 33 -5.65 4.76 -16.10
N LYS A 34 -6.08 3.65 -15.47
CA LYS A 34 -5.96 3.43 -14.03
C LYS A 34 -4.92 2.36 -13.73
N VAL A 35 -4.28 2.54 -12.58
CA VAL A 35 -3.35 1.56 -12.01
C VAL A 35 -3.80 1.26 -10.59
N SER A 36 -3.78 -0.01 -10.22
CA SER A 36 -3.99 -0.45 -8.85
C SER A 36 -3.04 -1.58 -8.52
N GLY A 37 -2.73 -1.79 -7.25
CA GLY A 37 -1.79 -2.84 -6.88
C GLY A 37 -1.28 -2.74 -5.46
N LEU A 38 -0.08 -3.28 -5.26
CA LEU A 38 0.62 -3.30 -3.98
C LEU A 38 2.03 -2.73 -4.14
N ALA A 39 2.46 -1.98 -3.14
CA ALA A 39 3.84 -1.59 -2.95
C ALA A 39 4.39 -2.28 -1.70
N ARG A 40 5.55 -2.92 -1.81
CA ARG A 40 6.31 -3.49 -0.70
C ARG A 40 7.72 -2.94 -0.72
N ILE A 41 8.17 -2.36 0.38
CA ILE A 41 9.53 -1.85 0.51
C ILE A 41 10.25 -2.69 1.54
N THR A 42 11.43 -3.19 1.19
CA THR A 42 12.29 -3.96 2.09
C THR A 42 13.69 -3.36 2.16
N GLN A 43 14.29 -3.40 3.34
CA GLN A 43 15.70 -3.09 3.56
C GLN A 43 16.29 -4.12 4.51
N THR A 44 17.42 -4.73 4.13
CA THR A 44 18.07 -5.78 4.93
C THR A 44 19.18 -5.24 5.84
N THR A 45 19.62 -3.99 5.64
CA THR A 45 20.59 -3.33 6.52
C THR A 45 19.91 -2.65 7.69
N TRP A 46 20.58 -2.61 8.83
CA TRP A 46 20.07 -2.00 10.05
C TRP A 46 19.82 -0.47 9.88
N PRO A 47 18.64 0.05 10.29
CA PRO A 47 17.48 -0.68 10.81
C PRO A 47 16.73 -1.41 9.67
N PRO A 48 16.31 -2.68 9.87
CA PRO A 48 15.54 -3.40 8.87
C PRO A 48 14.21 -2.69 8.65
N LEU A 49 13.81 -2.58 7.38
CA LEU A 49 12.56 -1.97 6.95
C LEU A 49 11.69 -3.02 6.29
N GLU A 50 10.44 -3.10 6.72
CA GLU A 50 9.38 -3.78 5.98
C GLU A 50 8.14 -2.89 5.95
N PHE A 51 7.83 -2.35 4.78
CA PHE A 51 6.67 -1.53 4.54
C PHE A 51 5.78 -2.16 3.48
N SER A 52 4.46 -2.03 3.64
CA SER A 52 3.51 -2.40 2.60
C SER A 52 2.31 -1.46 2.55
N ALA A 53 1.86 -1.13 1.34
CA ALA A 53 0.66 -0.36 1.10
C ALA A 53 -0.10 -0.88 -0.11
N GLN A 54 -1.43 -0.76 -0.08
CA GLN A 54 -2.22 -0.81 -1.29
C GLN A 54 -2.01 0.49 -2.05
N VAL A 55 -1.76 0.40 -3.35
CA VAL A 55 -1.48 1.55 -4.21
C VAL A 55 -2.51 1.66 -5.31
N TRP A 56 -2.83 2.89 -5.67
CA TRP A 56 -3.72 3.22 -6.78
C TRP A 56 -3.31 4.55 -7.40
N GLY A 57 -3.72 4.74 -8.63
CA GLY A 57 -3.47 5.99 -9.34
C GLY A 57 -3.75 5.85 -10.83
N GLN A 58 -2.95 6.55 -11.60
CA GLN A 58 -3.18 6.71 -13.03
C GLN A 58 -1.86 6.80 -13.79
N PHE A 59 -1.95 6.61 -15.10
CA PHE A 59 -0.84 6.85 -16.00
C PHE A 59 -1.28 7.73 -17.18
N SER A 60 -0.36 8.55 -17.69
CA SER A 60 -0.59 9.38 -18.86
C SER A 60 0.56 9.24 -19.87
N PRO A 61 0.26 9.13 -21.17
CA PRO A 61 1.30 9.14 -22.19
C PRO A 61 1.90 10.53 -22.35
N ILE A 62 3.21 10.59 -22.50
CA ILE A 62 3.97 11.79 -22.85
C ILE A 62 4.88 11.47 -24.04
N VAL A 63 4.99 12.44 -24.94
CA VAL A 63 5.91 12.40 -26.07
C VAL A 63 6.78 13.65 -25.94
N LEU A 64 8.05 13.46 -25.56
CA LEU A 64 8.96 14.57 -25.27
C LEU A 64 9.44 15.29 -26.55
N THR A 65 9.45 14.58 -27.69
CA THR A 65 9.81 15.14 -28.99
C THR A 65 8.90 14.56 -30.09
N PRO A 66 8.58 15.29 -31.18
CA PRO A 66 7.69 14.82 -32.23
C PRO A 66 8.12 13.49 -32.91
N SER A 67 9.40 13.15 -32.82
CA SER A 67 10.01 11.92 -33.34
C SER A 67 10.38 10.92 -32.23
N GLY A 68 10.06 11.27 -30.98
CA GLY A 68 10.49 10.56 -29.78
C GLY A 68 9.67 9.32 -29.47
N LYS A 69 10.21 8.49 -28.59
CA LYS A 69 9.47 7.36 -28.01
C LYS A 69 8.40 7.89 -27.07
N THR A 70 7.21 7.29 -27.12
CA THR A 70 6.17 7.52 -26.12
C THR A 70 6.63 6.96 -24.78
N GLN A 71 6.60 7.78 -23.76
CA GLN A 71 6.80 7.39 -22.37
C GLN A 71 5.48 7.54 -21.62
N LEU A 72 5.39 6.93 -20.44
CA LEU A 72 4.23 6.93 -19.59
C LEU A 72 4.61 7.54 -18.25
N VAL A 73 3.95 8.63 -17.87
CA VAL A 73 4.06 9.20 -16.53
C VAL A 73 3.14 8.39 -15.62
N LEU A 74 3.71 7.77 -14.60
CA LEU A 74 3.02 6.96 -13.60
C LEU A 74 2.93 7.74 -12.29
N SER A 75 1.72 7.92 -11.78
CA SER A 75 1.46 8.55 -10.49
C SER A 75 0.68 7.59 -9.61
N LEU A 76 1.26 7.20 -8.48
CA LEU A 76 0.65 6.31 -7.50
C LEU A 76 0.63 6.97 -6.13
N GLN A 77 -0.44 6.70 -5.40
CA GLN A 77 -0.59 6.97 -3.98
C GLN A 77 -1.05 5.70 -3.27
N GLY A 78 -0.78 5.59 -1.98
CA GLY A 78 -1.14 4.40 -1.23
C GLY A 78 -1.27 4.60 0.27
N ASN A 79 -2.04 3.71 0.87
CA ASN A 79 -2.15 3.55 2.31
C ASN A 79 -2.38 2.05 2.65
N PRO A 80 -2.34 1.65 3.93
CA PRO A 80 -2.49 0.24 4.31
C PRO A 80 -3.88 -0.36 4.05
N SER A 81 -4.91 0.45 3.82
CA SER A 81 -6.31 0.01 3.77
C SER A 81 -7.01 0.27 2.42
N GLY A 82 -6.28 0.79 1.43
CA GLY A 82 -6.76 0.92 0.06
C GLY A 82 -7.44 2.27 -0.29
N PRO A 83 -7.92 2.39 -1.54
CA PRO A 83 -8.39 3.65 -2.13
C PRO A 83 -9.64 4.25 -1.50
N THR A 84 -10.46 3.42 -0.85
CA THR A 84 -11.71 3.85 -0.20
C THR A 84 -11.50 4.21 1.27
N SER A 85 -10.28 4.03 1.80
CA SER A 85 -9.97 4.31 3.19
C SER A 85 -9.84 5.82 3.44
N GLY A 86 -10.39 6.28 4.57
CA GLY A 86 -10.19 7.65 5.06
C GLY A 86 -8.83 7.91 5.71
N LEU A 87 -7.92 6.92 5.70
CA LEU A 87 -6.58 7.07 6.24
C LEU A 87 -5.71 7.99 5.38
N ALA A 88 -4.82 8.71 6.04
CA ALA A 88 -3.75 9.46 5.42
C ALA A 88 -2.94 8.56 4.47
N GLU A 89 -2.50 9.18 3.38
CA GLU A 89 -1.55 8.59 2.45
C GLU A 89 -0.23 8.31 3.18
N THR A 90 0.26 7.08 3.07
CA THR A 90 1.54 6.64 3.64
C THR A 90 2.56 6.29 2.56
N PHE A 91 2.18 6.38 1.29
CA PHE A 91 3.04 6.06 0.15
C PHE A 91 2.70 6.95 -1.05
N ARG A 92 3.73 7.48 -1.73
CA ARG A 92 3.60 8.18 -3.01
C ARG A 92 4.71 7.75 -3.97
N LEU A 93 4.39 7.60 -5.25
CA LEU A 93 5.36 7.37 -6.31
C LEU A 93 5.05 8.25 -7.52
N GLN A 94 6.10 8.82 -8.09
CA GLN A 94 6.10 9.46 -9.40
C GLN A 94 7.17 8.78 -10.26
N GLY A 95 6.79 8.29 -11.43
CA GLY A 95 7.71 7.59 -12.31
C GLY A 95 7.48 7.88 -13.77
N ILE A 96 8.48 7.59 -14.57
CA ILE A 96 8.43 7.56 -16.02
C ILE A 96 8.74 6.13 -16.43
N VAL A 97 7.85 5.55 -17.23
CA VAL A 97 7.93 4.18 -17.72
C VAL A 97 7.96 4.21 -19.24
N GLU A 98 8.76 3.35 -19.85
CA GLU A 98 8.68 3.13 -21.29
C GLU A 98 7.31 2.51 -21.67
N ALA A 99 6.82 2.78 -22.89
CA ALA A 99 5.52 2.30 -23.33
C ALA A 99 5.36 0.77 -23.34
N ASP A 100 6.47 0.02 -23.30
CA ASP A 100 6.50 -1.43 -23.22
C ASP A 100 6.36 -1.98 -21.79
N TRP A 101 6.29 -1.10 -20.79
CA TRP A 101 6.20 -1.45 -19.36
C TRP A 101 7.37 -2.31 -18.84
N LYS A 102 8.55 -2.23 -19.46
CA LYS A 102 9.71 -3.05 -19.05
C LYS A 102 10.73 -2.31 -18.20
N SER A 103 10.85 -1.00 -18.42
CA SER A 103 11.87 -0.19 -17.75
C SER A 103 11.39 1.23 -17.51
N GLY A 104 12.06 1.91 -16.58
CA GLY A 104 11.77 3.29 -16.25
C GLY A 104 12.62 3.81 -15.11
N VAL A 105 12.23 4.97 -14.61
CA VAL A 105 12.80 5.60 -13.41
C VAL A 105 11.67 6.12 -12.55
N ALA A 106 11.82 6.04 -11.24
CA ALA A 106 10.82 6.53 -10.31
C ALA A 106 11.45 7.14 -9.06
N SER A 107 10.79 8.16 -8.54
CA SER A 107 11.00 8.67 -7.19
C SER A 107 9.79 8.29 -6.35
N TYR A 108 10.02 7.86 -5.13
CA TYR A 108 8.95 7.48 -4.22
C TYR A 108 9.26 7.92 -2.79
N ARG A 109 8.20 8.06 -2.01
CA ARG A 109 8.30 8.34 -0.59
C ARG A 109 7.30 7.50 0.18
N PHE A 110 7.68 7.13 1.40
CA PHE A 110 6.86 6.33 2.30
C PHE A 110 6.94 6.87 3.72
N PHE A 111 5.88 6.70 4.48
CA PHE A 111 5.77 7.18 5.85
C PHE A 111 6.02 6.02 6.82
N GLU A 112 7.11 6.11 7.59
CA GLU A 112 7.51 5.11 8.56
C GLU A 112 8.11 5.81 9.78
N GLY A 113 7.74 5.37 11.00
CA GLY A 113 8.33 5.91 12.23
C GLY A 113 8.13 7.42 12.38
N GLU A 114 6.93 7.91 12.06
CA GLU A 114 6.54 9.32 12.09
C GLU A 114 7.29 10.26 11.14
N ARG A 115 8.09 9.73 10.21
CA ARG A 115 8.80 10.51 9.20
C ARG A 115 8.52 10.02 7.78
N TRP A 116 8.59 10.95 6.84
CA TRP A 116 8.66 10.61 5.42
C TRP A 116 10.09 10.28 5.05
N HIS A 117 10.27 9.14 4.41
CA HIS A 117 11.51 8.76 3.75
C HIS A 117 11.33 8.89 2.25
N GLU A 118 12.33 9.45 1.57
CA GLU A 118 12.29 9.71 0.15
C GLU A 118 13.45 9.01 -0.55
N VAL A 119 13.14 8.39 -1.68
CA VAL A 119 14.09 7.73 -2.55
C VAL A 119 13.90 8.33 -3.94
N GLU A 120 14.93 9.00 -4.41
CA GLU A 120 14.91 9.68 -5.71
C GLU A 120 15.62 8.88 -6.78
N HIS A 121 15.18 9.04 -8.02
CA HIS A 121 15.88 8.55 -9.22
C HIS A 121 16.20 7.05 -9.16
N ALA A 122 15.31 6.25 -8.56
CA ALA A 122 15.48 4.81 -8.49
C ALA A 122 15.19 4.17 -9.85
N ILE A 123 16.01 3.18 -10.21
CA ILE A 123 15.88 2.45 -11.47
C ILE A 123 14.72 1.49 -11.34
N MET A 124 13.78 1.56 -12.28
CA MET A 124 12.62 0.68 -12.35
C MET A 124 12.83 -0.36 -13.44
N THR A 125 12.85 -1.64 -13.07
CA THR A 125 13.02 -2.77 -13.98
C THR A 125 11.90 -3.78 -13.77
N VAL A 126 11.37 -4.35 -14.84
CA VAL A 126 10.41 -5.44 -14.74
C VAL A 126 11.00 -6.61 -13.94
N ALA A 127 10.26 -7.10 -12.96
CA ALA A 127 10.64 -8.25 -12.14
C ALA A 127 9.87 -9.50 -12.62
N GLY A 128 10.57 -10.63 -12.75
CA GLY A 128 9.98 -11.91 -13.13
C GLY A 128 9.15 -12.54 -12.01
N ALA A 129 8.07 -13.23 -12.42
CA ALA A 129 7.05 -13.92 -11.63
C ALA A 129 6.21 -13.03 -10.69
N LEU A 130 4.89 -13.21 -10.74
CA LEU A 130 3.98 -12.75 -9.69
C LEU A 130 4.38 -13.49 -8.41
N GLN A 131 4.86 -12.78 -7.39
CA GLN A 131 4.94 -13.38 -6.06
C GLN A 131 3.51 -13.73 -5.64
N PRO A 132 3.26 -14.97 -5.19
CA PRO A 132 1.97 -15.32 -4.62
C PRO A 132 1.60 -14.30 -3.55
N PHE A 133 0.42 -13.69 -3.72
CA PHE A 133 -0.15 -12.84 -2.70
C PHE A 133 -0.48 -13.73 -1.50
N GLU A 134 0.31 -13.66 -0.45
CA GLU A 134 -0.18 -14.06 0.86
C GLU A 134 -1.25 -13.04 1.25
N PRO A 135 -2.51 -13.46 1.48
CA PRO A 135 -3.54 -12.56 1.96
C PRO A 135 -3.13 -12.00 3.31
N ARG A 136 -2.50 -10.83 3.29
CA ARG A 136 -2.37 -10.01 4.50
C ARG A 136 -3.78 -9.57 4.86
N HIS A 137 -4.25 -10.03 6.02
CA HIS A 137 -5.47 -9.53 6.61
C HIS A 137 -5.41 -8.01 6.59
N PRO A 138 -6.41 -7.32 5.99
CA PRO A 138 -6.41 -5.87 5.95
C PRO A 138 -6.22 -5.37 7.38
N VAL A 139 -5.14 -4.62 7.62
CA VAL A 139 -5.00 -3.86 8.85
C VAL A 139 -6.15 -2.87 8.79
N THR A 140 -7.23 -3.21 9.50
CA THR A 140 -8.37 -2.33 9.70
C THR A 140 -8.02 -1.57 10.96
N PRO A 141 -7.45 -0.35 10.85
CA PRO A 141 -7.15 0.39 12.05
C PRO A 141 -8.48 0.76 12.68
N LEU A 142 -8.76 0.13 13.82
CA LEU A 142 -10.01 0.30 14.56
C LEU A 142 -10.31 1.78 14.86
N TYR A 143 -9.25 2.60 14.98
CA TYR A 143 -9.32 4.02 15.30
C TYR A 143 -8.60 4.97 14.33
N GLY A 144 -7.89 4.46 13.32
CA GLY A 144 -6.96 5.29 12.52
C GLY A 144 -7.66 6.46 11.83
N VAL A 145 -8.85 6.23 11.27
CA VAL A 145 -9.68 7.27 10.64
C VAL A 145 -10.25 8.23 11.69
N GLY A 146 -10.74 7.71 12.81
CA GLY A 146 -11.32 8.52 13.89
C GLY A 146 -10.30 9.47 14.53
N LEU A 147 -9.08 8.99 14.79
CA LEU A 147 -8.00 9.80 15.36
C LEU A 147 -7.57 10.92 14.40
N GLN A 148 -7.46 10.60 13.11
CA GLN A 148 -7.12 11.59 12.08
C GLN A 148 -8.21 12.66 11.94
N GLN A 149 -9.48 12.26 11.92
CA GLN A 149 -10.62 13.18 11.85
C GLN A 149 -10.72 14.06 13.09
N ALA A 150 -10.60 13.48 14.30
CA ALA A 150 -10.62 14.23 15.54
C ALA A 150 -9.46 15.24 15.61
N ARG A 151 -8.26 14.85 15.16
CA ARG A 151 -7.10 15.75 15.09
C ARG A 151 -7.30 16.89 14.09
N GLN A 152 -7.88 16.61 12.93
CA GLN A 152 -8.15 17.62 11.91
C GLN A 152 -9.30 18.55 12.29
N SER A 153 -10.29 18.08 13.06
CA SER A 153 -11.45 18.90 13.44
C SER A 153 -11.17 19.86 14.60
N GLY A 154 -10.10 19.67 15.36
CA GLY A 154 -9.75 20.52 16.52
C GLY A 154 -10.77 20.49 17.66
N ASP A 155 -11.74 19.57 17.62
CA ASP A 155 -12.86 19.48 18.57
C ASP A 155 -12.47 18.59 19.75
N LEU A 156 -12.16 19.23 20.88
CA LEU A 156 -11.75 18.57 22.12
C LEU A 156 -12.81 17.60 22.65
N GLY A 157 -14.10 17.88 22.44
CA GLY A 157 -15.20 17.01 22.86
C GLY A 157 -15.19 15.68 22.11
N ARG A 158 -15.00 15.74 20.79
CA ARG A 158 -14.85 14.54 19.94
C ARG A 158 -13.61 13.74 20.27
N MET A 159 -12.47 14.40 20.53
CA MET A 159 -11.24 13.71 20.95
C MET A 159 -11.45 12.91 22.25
N LYS A 160 -12.09 13.50 23.26
CA LYS A 160 -12.36 12.84 24.55
C LYS A 160 -13.39 11.71 24.44
N ALA A 161 -14.35 11.83 23.53
CA ALA A 161 -15.32 10.75 23.28
C ALA A 161 -14.62 9.54 22.64
N LEU A 162 -13.76 9.78 21.64
CA LEU A 162 -12.99 8.73 20.99
C LEU A 162 -12.00 8.05 21.95
N ALA A 163 -11.33 8.82 22.81
CA ALA A 163 -10.43 8.27 23.83
C ALA A 163 -11.17 7.33 24.80
N ARG A 164 -12.34 7.74 25.32
CA ARG A 164 -13.16 6.89 26.20
C ARG A 164 -13.63 5.60 25.51
N GLN A 165 -14.00 5.69 24.24
CA GLN A 165 -14.37 4.51 23.46
C GLN A 165 -13.18 3.54 23.31
N ALA A 166 -11.97 4.06 23.06
CA ALA A 166 -10.75 3.27 22.99
C ALA A 166 -10.39 2.59 24.32
N GLU A 167 -10.46 3.34 25.42
CA GLU A 167 -10.22 2.80 26.78
C GLU A 167 -11.21 1.68 27.13
N GLN A 168 -12.49 1.86 26.80
CA GLN A 168 -13.51 0.87 27.08
C GLN A 168 -13.30 -0.42 26.26
N GLN A 169 -12.91 -0.30 24.99
CA GLN A 169 -12.58 -1.49 24.19
C GLN A 169 -11.31 -2.20 24.68
N LEU A 170 -10.31 -1.47 25.19
CA LEU A 170 -9.14 -2.08 25.80
C LEU A 170 -9.50 -2.85 27.07
N ALA A 171 -10.42 -2.32 27.87
CA ALA A 171 -10.96 -3.03 29.04
C ALA A 171 -11.77 -4.28 28.65
N ASP A 172 -12.40 -4.25 27.47
CA ASP A 172 -13.20 -5.36 26.94
C ASP A 172 -12.39 -6.42 26.18
N ALA A 173 -11.10 -6.17 25.92
CA ALA A 173 -10.23 -7.06 25.16
C ALA A 173 -10.20 -8.49 25.73
N GLY A 174 -10.08 -8.63 27.05
CA GLY A 174 -10.09 -9.95 27.71
C GLY A 174 -11.40 -10.71 27.50
N ARG A 175 -12.56 -10.02 27.52
CA ARG A 175 -13.87 -10.64 27.25
C ARG A 175 -14.00 -11.10 25.79
N ILE A 176 -13.38 -10.36 24.86
CA ILE A 176 -13.35 -10.71 23.44
C ILE A 176 -12.46 -11.95 23.21
N GLU A 177 -11.31 -12.04 23.87
CA GLU A 177 -10.43 -13.22 23.80
C GLU A 177 -11.12 -14.49 24.32
N GLU A 178 -11.81 -14.41 25.46
CA GLU A 178 -12.61 -15.51 26.01
C GLU A 178 -13.73 -15.94 25.06
N ALA A 179 -14.47 -14.98 24.50
CA ALA A 179 -15.53 -15.27 23.53
C ALA A 179 -14.99 -15.92 22.24
N LEU A 180 -13.81 -15.49 21.78
CA LEU A 180 -13.14 -16.07 20.61
C LEU A 180 -12.68 -17.51 20.88
N ALA A 181 -12.12 -17.78 22.07
CA ALA A 181 -11.75 -19.13 22.47
C ALA A 181 -12.97 -20.06 22.50
N GLY A 182 -14.10 -19.59 23.05
CA GLY A 182 -15.37 -20.31 23.05
C GLY A 182 -15.90 -20.60 21.64
N LEU A 183 -15.83 -19.61 20.74
CA LEU A 183 -16.24 -19.78 19.34
C LEU A 183 -15.36 -20.79 18.60
N ASN A 184 -14.04 -20.74 18.77
CA ASN A 184 -13.12 -21.70 18.15
C ASN A 184 -13.33 -23.12 18.64
N ALA A 185 -13.64 -23.32 19.93
CA ALA A 185 -13.97 -24.62 20.48
C ALA A 185 -15.25 -25.21 19.84
N GLU A 186 -16.26 -24.36 19.60
CA GLU A 186 -17.50 -24.80 18.94
C GLU A 186 -17.27 -25.12 17.45
N ILE A 187 -16.46 -24.33 16.74
CA ILE A 187 -16.06 -24.62 15.35
C ILE A 187 -15.37 -25.99 15.29
N ALA A 188 -14.39 -26.25 16.17
CA ALA A 188 -13.68 -27.54 16.20
C ALA A 188 -14.63 -28.72 16.49
N ARG A 189 -15.62 -28.53 17.37
CA ARG A 189 -16.65 -29.53 17.65
C ARG A 189 -17.50 -29.84 16.42
N LEU A 190 -17.94 -28.81 15.69
CA LEU A 190 -18.77 -28.97 14.49
C LEU A 190 -17.99 -29.58 13.32
N GLU A 191 -16.70 -29.27 13.19
CA GLU A 191 -15.82 -29.87 12.18
C GLU A 191 -15.53 -31.35 12.47
N ALA A 192 -15.32 -31.72 13.74
CA ALA A 192 -15.10 -33.12 14.13
C ALA A 192 -16.36 -34.01 14.04
N ALA A 193 -17.55 -33.38 13.99
CA ALA A 193 -18.83 -34.07 13.85
C ALA A 193 -19.24 -34.30 12.37
N ARG A 194 -18.39 -33.91 11.42
CA ARG A 194 -18.60 -34.03 9.98
C ARG A 194 -17.65 -35.07 9.36
#